data_AF-A0A0M4NY92-F1
#
_entry.id   AF-A0A0M4NY92-F1
#
_cell.length_a   1.000
_cell.length_b   1.000
_cell.length_c   1.000
_cell.angle_alpha   90.00
_cell.angle_beta   90.00
_cell.angle_gamma   90.00
#
_symmetry.space_group_name_H-M   'P 1'
#
loop_
_entity.id
_entity.type
_entity.pdbx_description
1 polymer ?
#
loop_
_entity_poly.entity_id
_entity_poly.type
_entity_poly.pdbx_seq_one_letter_code
_entity_poly.pdbx_strand_id
1 'polypeptide(L)'
;MNQMHAHLLAESELKVETVKIQQQAYLGDADAQYKLADIFQKGQDVSRNTTHAFYWYQRAAKQGNLAAQFNVWYAYLTGEGTQADEQLAKKWYARATLKNSSSSKSIITQLIETTIH
;
A
#
# COMPACT_ATOMS: atom_id res chain seq x y z
N MET A 1 10.65 -14.86 18.96
CA MET A 1 11.51 -15.29 17.82
C MET A 1 10.81 -14.84 16.55
N ASN A 2 11.29 -13.73 16.00
CA ASN A 2 10.56 -12.82 15.11
C ASN A 2 10.23 -13.45 13.75
N GLN A 3 9.03 -13.15 13.25
CA GLN A 3 8.61 -13.37 11.85
C GLN A 3 9.58 -12.78 10.79
N MET A 4 10.62 -12.06 11.22
CA MET A 4 11.69 -11.52 10.39
C MET A 4 12.61 -12.59 9.78
N HIS A 5 12.76 -13.76 10.41
CA HIS A 5 13.70 -14.78 9.92
C HIS A 5 13.17 -15.61 8.73
N ALA A 6 11.84 -15.66 8.54
CA ALA A 6 11.24 -16.29 7.36
C ALA A 6 11.27 -15.39 6.11
N HIS A 7 11.56 -14.10 6.28
CA HIS A 7 11.56 -13.11 5.21
C HIS A 7 12.83 -13.15 4.34
N LEU A 8 13.95 -13.62 4.92
CA LEU A 8 15.29 -13.58 4.31
C LEU A 8 15.44 -14.47 3.06
N LEU A 9 14.61 -15.50 2.89
CA LEU A 9 14.74 -16.46 1.79
C LEU A 9 14.14 -15.98 0.45
N ALA A 10 13.30 -14.94 0.46
CA ALA A 10 12.82 -14.29 -0.78
C ALA A 10 13.73 -13.11 -1.21
N GLU A 11 14.71 -12.74 -0.40
CA GLU A 11 15.51 -11.52 -0.54
C GLU A 11 16.77 -11.70 -1.40
N SER A 12 17.16 -12.94 -1.73
CA SER A 12 18.35 -13.24 -2.52
C SER A 12 18.19 -13.05 -4.04
N GLU A 13 16.98 -12.76 -4.53
CA GLU A 13 16.67 -12.64 -5.97
C GLU A 13 16.28 -11.21 -6.39
N LEU A 14 16.26 -10.25 -5.45
CA LEU A 14 15.89 -8.88 -5.75
C LEU A 14 16.95 -8.20 -6.63
N LYS A 15 16.49 -7.53 -7.71
CA LYS A 15 17.35 -6.62 -8.47
C LYS A 15 17.92 -5.55 -7.55
N VAL A 16 19.14 -5.09 -7.83
CA VAL A 16 19.87 -4.09 -7.01
C VAL A 16 19.03 -2.84 -6.71
N GLU A 17 18.22 -2.40 -7.67
CA GLU A 17 17.33 -1.23 -7.49
C GLU A 17 16.22 -1.49 -6.45
N THR A 18 15.66 -2.70 -6.43
CA THR A 18 14.61 -3.10 -5.49
C THR A 18 15.15 -3.24 -4.06
N VAL A 19 16.41 -3.65 -3.91
CA VAL A 19 17.10 -3.69 -2.61
C VAL A 19 17.20 -2.29 -2.00
N LYS A 20 17.52 -1.26 -2.81
CA LYS A 20 17.58 0.13 -2.35
C LYS A 20 16.20 0.64 -1.90
N ILE A 21 15.16 0.35 -2.69
CA ILE A 21 13.76 0.69 -2.35
C ILE A 21 13.37 0.00 -1.03
N GLN A 22 13.73 -1.27 -0.86
CA GLN A 22 13.43 -2.02 0.35
C GLN A 22 14.11 -1.43 1.59
N GLN A 23 15.39 -1.08 1.50
CA GLN A 23 16.09 -0.40 2.60
C GLN A 23 15.40 0.91 2.99
N GLN A 24 15.06 1.75 2.02
CA GLN A 24 14.35 3.00 2.26
C GLN A 24 12.96 2.77 2.88
N ALA A 25 12.23 1.74 2.43
CA ALA A 25 10.93 1.38 2.97
C ALA A 25 11.03 0.97 4.45
N TYR A 26 12.06 0.21 4.82
CA TYR A 26 12.35 -0.14 6.22
C TYR A 26 12.76 1.05 7.08
N LEU A 27 13.48 2.02 6.50
CA LEU A 27 13.81 3.29 7.16
C LEU A 27 12.59 4.20 7.36
N GLY A 28 11.44 3.84 6.78
CA GLY A 28 10.19 4.53 7.01
C GLY A 28 9.77 5.46 5.86
N ASP A 29 10.51 5.52 4.76
CA ASP A 29 10.15 6.39 3.64
C ASP A 29 8.81 5.95 3.00
N ALA A 30 7.83 6.87 2.96
CA ALA A 30 6.48 6.55 2.51
C ALA A 30 6.40 6.21 1.01
N ASP A 31 7.23 6.85 0.19
CA ASP A 31 7.24 6.61 -1.26
C ASP A 31 7.96 5.32 -1.59
N ALA A 32 9.03 4.98 -0.86
CA ALA A 32 9.69 3.69 -0.96
C ALA A 32 8.77 2.54 -0.49
N GLN A 33 8.01 2.74 0.59
CA GLN A 33 6.99 1.78 1.02
C GLN A 33 5.91 1.57 -0.03
N TYR A 34 5.42 2.65 -0.67
CA TYR A 34 4.48 2.55 -1.77
C TYR A 34 5.07 1.80 -2.98
N LYS A 35 6.30 2.13 -3.39
CA LYS A 35 6.99 1.45 -4.49
C LYS A 35 7.21 -0.03 -4.21
N LEU A 36 7.63 -0.37 -2.99
CA LEU A 36 7.82 -1.76 -2.59
C LEU A 36 6.50 -2.54 -2.62
N ALA A 37 5.39 -1.91 -2.18
CA ALA A 37 4.07 -2.49 -2.29
C ALA A 37 3.66 -2.76 -3.76
N ASP A 38 3.93 -1.81 -4.66
CA ASP A 38 3.62 -1.94 -6.08
C ASP A 38 4.43 -3.07 -6.75
N ILE A 39 5.68 -3.25 -6.34
CA ILE A 39 6.52 -4.37 -6.78
C ILE A 39 5.91 -5.71 -6.35
N PHE A 40 5.49 -5.86 -5.09
CA PHE A 40 4.79 -7.06 -4.62
C PHE A 40 3.43 -7.26 -5.30
N GLN A 41 2.71 -6.17 -5.59
CA GLN A 41 1.40 -6.21 -6.23
C GLN A 41 1.48 -6.70 -7.67
N LYS A 42 2.48 -6.22 -8.43
CA LYS A 42 2.66 -6.54 -9.85
C LYS A 42 3.51 -7.79 -10.09
N GLY A 43 4.31 -8.19 -9.10
CA GLY A 43 5.26 -9.29 -9.23
C GLY A 43 6.38 -9.01 -10.24
N GLN A 44 6.85 -7.76 -10.34
CA GLN A 44 7.81 -7.33 -11.37
C GLN A 44 9.26 -7.79 -11.11
N ASP A 45 9.63 -7.99 -9.84
CA ASP A 45 10.97 -8.44 -9.40
C ASP A 45 10.91 -9.53 -8.33
N VAL A 46 9.71 -9.89 -7.89
CA VAL A 46 9.43 -10.92 -6.88
C VAL A 46 8.15 -11.64 -7.29
N SER A 47 7.91 -12.82 -6.73
CA SER A 47 6.58 -13.43 -6.85
C SER A 47 5.51 -12.49 -6.32
N ARG A 48 4.43 -12.31 -7.11
CA ARG A 48 3.28 -11.48 -6.72
C ARG A 48 2.75 -11.93 -5.36
N ASN A 49 2.66 -10.99 -4.43
CA ASN A 49 2.15 -11.23 -3.08
C ASN A 49 1.31 -10.02 -2.63
N THR A 50 0.01 -10.12 -2.86
CA THR A 50 -0.95 -9.06 -2.55
C THR A 50 -1.05 -8.79 -1.05
N THR A 51 -0.81 -9.78 -0.19
CA THR A 51 -0.78 -9.61 1.27
C THR A 51 0.41 -8.74 1.72
N HIS A 52 1.60 -8.96 1.17
CA HIS A 52 2.75 -8.09 1.43
C HIS A 52 2.57 -6.70 0.81
N ALA A 53 2.01 -6.62 -0.40
CA ALA A 53 1.66 -5.33 -1.01
C ALA A 53 0.73 -4.53 -0.09
N PHE A 54 -0.34 -5.16 0.40
CA PHE A 54 -1.29 -4.54 1.32
C PHE A 54 -0.62 -4.05 2.61
N TYR A 55 0.25 -4.86 3.22
CA TYR A 55 1.01 -4.46 4.40
C TYR A 55 1.81 -3.16 4.18
N TRP A 56 2.52 -3.07 3.05
CA TRP A 56 3.33 -1.90 2.73
C TRP A 56 2.49 -0.69 2.33
N TYR A 57 1.39 -0.89 1.58
CA TYR A 57 0.41 0.16 1.31
C TYR A 57 -0.18 0.74 2.60
N GLN A 58 -0.52 -0.08 3.59
CA GLN A 58 -1.01 0.42 4.88
C GLN A 58 0.01 1.31 5.60
N ARG A 59 1.30 0.96 5.56
CA ARG A 59 2.35 1.78 6.17
C ARG A 59 2.49 3.12 5.48
N ALA A 60 2.58 3.14 4.14
CA ALA A 60 2.66 4.38 3.36
C ALA A 60 1.39 5.25 3.53
N ALA A 61 0.21 4.62 3.56
CA ALA A 61 -1.08 5.29 3.71
C ALA A 61 -1.22 6.00 5.07
N LYS A 62 -0.71 5.39 6.15
CA LYS A 62 -0.69 6.01 7.50
C LYS A 62 0.13 7.29 7.52
N GLN A 63 1.20 7.36 6.73
CA GLN A 63 2.06 8.53 6.61
C GLN A 63 1.43 9.64 5.76
N GLY A 64 0.48 9.30 4.88
CA GLY A 64 -0.23 10.27 4.05
C GLY A 64 -0.02 10.10 2.55
N ASN A 65 0.68 9.05 2.12
CA ASN A 65 0.83 8.77 0.69
C ASN A 65 -0.56 8.48 0.09
N LEU A 66 -0.95 9.30 -0.89
CA LEU A 66 -2.32 9.30 -1.42
C LEU A 66 -2.64 8.05 -2.26
N ALA A 67 -1.68 7.62 -3.08
CA ALA A 67 -1.82 6.42 -3.89
C ALA A 67 -1.92 5.17 -3.00
N ALA A 68 -1.16 5.12 -1.90
CA ALA A 68 -1.25 4.05 -0.93
C ALA A 68 -2.61 4.04 -0.20
N GLN A 69 -3.16 5.20 0.16
CA GLN A 69 -4.51 5.28 0.76
C GLN A 69 -5.59 4.75 -0.17
N PHE A 70 -5.52 5.08 -1.47
CA PHE A 70 -6.42 4.52 -2.48
C PHE A 70 -6.31 2.99 -2.55
N ASN A 71 -5.09 2.44 -2.61
CA ASN A 71 -4.90 0.99 -2.67
C ASN A 71 -5.36 0.28 -1.40
N VAL A 72 -5.22 0.88 -0.21
CA VAL A 72 -5.77 0.31 1.03
C VAL A 72 -7.30 0.32 1.03
N TRP A 73 -7.91 1.42 0.60
CA TRP A 73 -9.36 1.49 0.41
C TRP A 73 -9.84 0.40 -0.55
N TYR A 74 -9.18 0.27 -1.71
CA TYR A 74 -9.52 -0.71 -2.72
C TYR A 74 -9.36 -2.15 -2.21
N ALA A 75 -8.27 -2.45 -1.51
CA ALA A 75 -8.02 -3.75 -0.89
C ALA A 75 -9.12 -4.15 0.11
N TYR A 76 -9.63 -3.21 0.91
CA TYR A 76 -10.77 -3.48 1.79
C TYR A 76 -12.10 -3.59 1.03
N LEU A 77 -12.27 -2.91 -0.10
CA LEU A 77 -13.45 -3.04 -0.93
C LEU A 77 -13.52 -4.41 -1.62
N THR A 78 -12.39 -4.89 -2.15
CA THR A 78 -12.32 -6.10 -2.99
C THR A 78 -11.87 -7.35 -2.24
N GLY A 79 -11.22 -7.20 -1.09
CA GLY A 79 -10.53 -8.29 -0.41
C GLY A 79 -9.19 -8.67 -1.06
N GLU A 80 -8.56 -7.76 -1.80
CA GLU A 80 -7.23 -8.03 -2.36
C GLU A 80 -6.14 -7.85 -1.30
N GLY A 81 -5.42 -8.93 -0.98
CA GLY A 81 -4.33 -8.91 0.02
C GLY A 81 -4.80 -8.80 1.48
N THR A 82 -6.12 -8.79 1.70
CA THR A 82 -6.78 -8.78 3.02
C THR A 82 -8.17 -9.40 2.88
N GLN A 83 -8.91 -9.56 3.97
CA GLN A 83 -10.36 -9.81 3.87
C GLN A 83 -11.09 -8.53 3.50
N ALA A 84 -12.09 -8.64 2.60
CA ALA A 84 -12.98 -7.53 2.27
C ALA A 84 -13.73 -7.07 3.53
N ASP A 85 -13.74 -5.76 3.76
CA ASP A 85 -14.41 -5.12 4.88
C ASP A 85 -14.85 -3.71 4.45
N GLU A 86 -16.13 -3.60 4.10
CA GLU A 86 -16.74 -2.35 3.64
C GLU A 86 -16.70 -1.25 4.72
N GLN A 87 -16.75 -1.61 6.00
CA GLN A 87 -16.68 -0.64 7.10
C GLN A 87 -15.27 -0.07 7.23
N LEU A 88 -14.24 -0.91 7.08
CA LEU A 88 -12.86 -0.44 7.01
C LEU A 88 -12.60 0.37 5.75
N ALA A 89 -13.13 -0.02 4.59
CA ALA A 89 -13.06 0.78 3.38
C ALA A 89 -13.65 2.19 3.60
N LYS A 90 -14.87 2.29 4.16
CA LYS A 90 -15.51 3.58 4.51
C LYS A 90 -14.67 4.42 5.47
N LYS A 91 -14.05 3.80 6.48
CA LYS A 91 -13.14 4.50 7.41
C LYS A 91 -11.90 5.04 6.71
N TRP A 92 -11.29 4.28 5.82
CA TRP A 92 -10.13 4.72 5.04
C TRP A 92 -10.48 5.82 4.05
N TYR A 93 -11.66 5.76 3.42
CA TYR A 93 -12.20 6.84 2.61
C TYR A 93 -12.35 8.14 3.43
N ALA A 94 -13.03 8.09 4.57
CA ALA A 94 -13.20 9.25 5.45
C ALA A 94 -11.86 9.82 5.95
N ARG A 95 -10.88 8.96 6.21
CA ARG A 95 -9.52 9.39 6.59
C ARG A 95 -8.82 10.15 5.46
N ALA A 96 -8.96 9.70 4.22
CA ALA A 96 -8.38 10.33 3.04
C ALA A 96 -9.03 11.68 2.70
N THR A 97 -10.32 11.86 3.02
CA THR A 97 -11.03 13.12 2.80
C THR A 97 -10.77 14.16 3.89
N LEU A 98 -10.71 13.76 5.16
CA LEU A 98 -10.50 14.68 6.29
C LEU A 98 -9.06 15.23 6.36
N LYS A 99 -8.04 14.40 6.10
CA LYS A 99 -6.63 14.81 6.21
C LYS A 99 -6.19 15.78 5.11
N ASN A 100 -6.88 15.80 3.97
CA ASN A 100 -6.54 16.62 2.80
C ASN A 100 -7.47 17.83 2.60
N SER A 101 -8.25 18.19 3.62
CA SER A 101 -9.35 19.16 3.55
C SER A 101 -8.93 20.63 3.36
N SER A 102 -7.66 20.94 3.10
CA SER A 102 -7.22 22.32 2.86
C SER A 102 -7.37 22.80 1.41
N SER A 103 -7.54 21.91 0.43
CA SER A 103 -7.73 22.30 -0.97
C SER A 103 -8.52 21.23 -1.73
N SER A 104 -9.64 21.63 -2.33
CA SER A 104 -10.34 20.98 -3.46
C SER A 104 -10.29 19.44 -3.54
N LYS A 105 -11.43 18.76 -3.30
CA LYS A 105 -11.71 17.36 -3.70
C LYS A 105 -10.41 16.55 -3.98
N SER A 106 -9.79 16.04 -2.91
CA SER A 106 -8.57 15.22 -2.98
C SER A 106 -8.66 14.25 -4.15
N ILE A 107 -7.60 14.15 -4.98
CA ILE A 107 -7.52 13.23 -6.14
C ILE A 107 -8.05 11.82 -5.80
N ILE A 108 -7.85 11.38 -4.56
CA ILE A 108 -8.40 10.13 -4.03
C ILE A 108 -9.93 10.07 -4.09
N THR A 109 -10.64 11.13 -3.67
CA THR A 109 -12.10 11.19 -3.70
C THR A 109 -12.62 11.03 -5.13
N GLN A 110 -11.98 11.71 -6.10
CA GLN A 110 -12.35 11.55 -7.51
C GLN A 110 -12.12 10.12 -8.00
N LEU A 111 -10.96 9.52 -7.69
CA LEU A 111 -10.63 8.15 -8.09
C LEU A 111 -11.62 7.13 -7.49
N ILE A 112 -11.98 7.31 -6.21
CA ILE A 112 -12.92 6.43 -5.51
C ILE A 112 -14.34 6.59 -6.06
N GLU A 113 -14.83 7.82 -6.22
CA GLU A 113 -16.15 8.10 -6.81
C GLU A 113 -16.28 7.48 -8.22
N THR A 114 -15.24 7.56 -9.05
CA THR A 114 -15.25 6.94 -10.39
C THR A 114 -15.21 5.41 -10.38
N THR A 115 -14.75 4.81 -9.29
CA THR A 115 -14.63 3.35 -9.15
C THR A 115 -15.92 2.72 -8.59
N ILE A 116 -16.80 3.49 -7.95
CA ILE A 116 -18.05 3.01 -7.32
C ILE A 116 -19.27 3.05 -8.28
N HIS A 117 -19.12 3.44 -9.55
CA HIS A 117 -20.22 3.49 -10.53
C HIS A 117 -20.63 2.13 -11.09
#